data_AF-A0A538J747-F1
#
_entry.id   AF-A0A538J747-F1
#
_cell.length_a   1.000
_cell.length_b   1.000
_cell.length_c   1.000
_cell.angle_alpha   90.00
_cell.angle_beta   90.00
_cell.angle_gamma   90.00
#
_symmetry.space_group_name_H-M   'P 1'
#
loop_
_entity.id
_entity.type
_entity.pdbx_description
1 polymer ?
#
loop_
_entity_poly.entity_id
_entity_poly.type
_entity_poly.pdbx_seq_one_letter_code
_entity_poly.pdbx_strand_id
1 'polypeptide(L)'
;MKLAAITALLAASFSVVTAGAEAKEPPAGFQLCGSNGCATIEMSDGETLAISLFFGGGSVEVWTPTATPAPFYSLRWSYQQGQLHIAYFVPDLNMVRFVGESGSATVDPRGAIHWLRLDAQARAILDRIATPIQPTPTPSPSTVMVGGKAVQDPASYLRLWSVGKPTYRWPRGGFLKIKVTCDVASPWTDESAHLSIARRGAFLLRDSTILRIPAKLAQQVRARVSLR
;
A
#
# COMPACT_ATOMS: atom_id res chain seq x y z
N MET A 1 7.18 77.55 34.87
CA MET A 1 6.70 76.76 36.03
C MET A 1 5.66 75.76 35.55
N LYS A 2 5.79 74.52 36.03
CA LYS A 2 4.86 73.37 35.99
C LYS A 2 4.91 72.45 34.76
N LEU A 3 5.29 71.21 35.10
CA LEU A 3 5.39 69.97 34.34
C LEU A 3 4.03 69.47 33.84
N ALA A 4 4.05 68.69 32.75
CA ALA A 4 3.41 67.36 32.59
C ALA A 4 3.46 66.96 31.09
N ALA A 5 3.59 65.72 30.65
CA ALA A 5 4.08 64.44 31.17
C ALA A 5 4.21 63.54 29.92
N ILE A 6 5.22 62.68 29.89
CA ILE A 6 5.47 61.70 28.82
C ILE A 6 4.48 60.54 28.98
N THR A 7 3.83 60.07 27.92
CA THR A 7 3.46 58.64 27.82
C THR A 7 3.36 58.18 26.37
N ALA A 8 4.27 57.28 25.99
CA ALA A 8 4.24 56.52 24.75
C ALA A 8 3.32 55.30 24.91
N LEU A 9 2.57 54.93 23.87
CA LEU A 9 2.05 53.57 23.70
C LEU A 9 2.34 53.11 22.26
N LEU A 10 3.47 52.42 22.08
CA LEU A 10 3.69 51.53 20.94
C LEU A 10 2.84 50.28 21.18
N ALA A 11 1.75 50.12 20.44
CA ALA A 11 1.05 48.85 20.36
C ALA A 11 1.83 47.94 19.39
N ALA A 12 2.79 47.18 19.91
CA ALA A 12 3.40 46.07 19.19
C ALA A 12 2.40 44.90 19.17
N SER A 13 1.71 44.74 18.04
CA SER A 13 0.87 43.58 17.77
C SER A 13 1.77 42.34 17.66
N PHE A 14 1.97 41.62 18.76
CA PHE A 14 2.48 40.26 18.71
C PHE A 14 1.38 39.37 18.12
N SER A 15 1.41 39.17 16.80
CA SER A 15 0.69 38.07 16.17
C SER A 15 1.33 36.78 16.66
N VAL A 16 0.74 36.20 17.71
CA VAL A 16 1.00 34.83 18.11
C VAL A 16 0.61 33.97 16.92
N VAL A 17 1.59 33.49 16.16
CA VAL A 17 1.40 32.39 15.23
C VAL A 17 1.11 31.17 16.10
N THR A 18 -0.16 30.95 16.41
CA THR A 18 -0.61 29.62 16.81
C THR A 18 -0.29 28.73 15.62
N ALA A 19 0.74 27.90 15.74
CA ALA A 19 0.91 26.77 14.84
C ALA A 19 -0.42 26.01 14.87
N GLY A 20 -1.22 26.15 13.82
CA GLY A 20 -2.44 25.39 13.67
C GLY A 20 -2.06 23.93 13.77
N ALA A 21 -2.84 23.13 14.50
CA ALA A 21 -2.80 21.70 14.31
C ALA A 21 -3.09 21.47 12.82
N GLU A 22 -2.06 21.19 12.03
CA GLU A 22 -2.25 20.86 10.63
C GLU A 22 -3.07 19.57 10.60
N ALA A 23 -4.28 19.66 10.02
CA ALA A 23 -5.13 18.50 9.83
C ALA A 23 -4.33 17.47 9.03
N LYS A 24 -4.22 16.27 9.58
CA LYS A 24 -3.52 15.16 8.91
C LYS A 24 -4.41 14.50 7.87
N GLU A 25 -5.70 14.79 7.87
CA GLU A 25 -6.60 14.35 6.83
C GLU A 25 -6.35 15.08 5.49
N PRO A 26 -6.44 14.37 4.35
CA PRO A 26 -6.50 15.01 3.03
C PRO A 26 -7.66 16.02 2.95
N PRO A 27 -7.49 17.20 2.31
CA PRO A 27 -8.54 18.21 2.22
C PRO A 27 -9.83 17.75 1.51
N ALA A 28 -9.71 16.75 0.63
CA ALA A 28 -10.85 16.12 -0.07
C ALA A 28 -11.34 14.82 0.62
N GLY A 29 -10.79 14.51 1.79
CA GLY A 29 -11.04 13.27 2.53
C GLY A 29 -10.46 12.02 1.86
N PHE A 30 -10.82 10.88 2.44
CA PHE A 30 -10.56 9.56 1.85
C PHE A 30 -11.83 8.99 1.19
N GLN A 31 -11.62 8.13 0.19
CA GLN A 31 -12.66 7.30 -0.39
C GLN A 31 -12.25 5.85 -0.35
N LEU A 32 -13.14 4.98 0.14
CA LEU A 32 -12.99 3.53 0.05
C LEU A 32 -13.81 3.03 -1.13
N CYS A 33 -13.18 2.36 -2.07
CA CYS A 33 -13.80 1.88 -3.31
C CYS A 33 -13.73 0.37 -3.42
N GLY A 34 -14.83 -0.25 -3.86
CA GLY A 34 -14.93 -1.66 -4.18
C GLY A 34 -15.44 -1.89 -5.61
N SER A 35 -16.02 -3.06 -5.86
CA SER A 35 -16.52 -3.42 -7.21
C SER A 35 -17.82 -2.72 -7.60
N ASN A 36 -18.63 -2.32 -6.63
CA ASN A 36 -19.97 -1.74 -6.85
C ASN A 36 -20.06 -0.23 -6.57
N GLY A 37 -18.96 0.44 -6.20
CA GLY A 37 -18.94 1.87 -5.92
C GLY A 37 -17.86 2.30 -4.93
N CYS A 38 -17.95 3.56 -4.48
CA CYS A 38 -17.10 4.14 -3.45
C CYS A 38 -17.94 4.78 -2.36
N ALA A 39 -17.47 4.75 -1.12
CA ALA A 39 -17.99 5.57 -0.03
C ALA A 39 -16.92 6.56 0.46
N THR A 40 -17.37 7.75 0.82
CA THR A 40 -16.55 8.77 1.46
C THR A 40 -16.32 8.39 2.93
N ILE A 41 -15.10 8.62 3.40
CA ILE A 41 -14.76 8.55 4.83
C ILE A 41 -14.87 9.98 5.36
N GLU A 42 -15.77 10.17 6.32
CA GLU A 42 -16.04 11.47 6.93
C GLU A 42 -14.82 12.01 7.69
N MET A 43 -14.76 13.34 7.86
CA MET A 43 -13.57 14.05 8.32
C MET A 43 -12.94 13.48 9.60
N SER A 44 -13.76 13.25 10.64
CA SER A 44 -13.28 12.70 11.91
C SER A 44 -12.68 11.28 11.81
N ASP A 45 -13.25 10.46 10.92
CA ASP A 45 -12.72 9.13 10.64
C ASP A 45 -11.47 9.21 9.75
N GLY A 46 -11.45 10.14 8.80
CA GLY A 46 -10.34 10.41 7.89
C GLY A 46 -9.08 10.84 8.63
N GLU A 47 -9.19 11.79 9.57
CA GLU A 47 -8.09 12.22 10.43
C GLU A 47 -7.52 11.04 11.25
N THR A 48 -8.39 10.26 11.87
CA THR A 48 -8.00 9.09 12.66
C THR A 48 -7.28 8.05 11.78
N LEU A 49 -7.81 7.80 10.58
CA LEU A 49 -7.23 6.87 9.63
C LEU A 49 -5.87 7.36 9.14
N ALA A 50 -5.74 8.64 8.79
CA ALA A 50 -4.47 9.24 8.37
C ALA A 50 -3.41 9.12 9.47
N ILE A 51 -3.77 9.41 10.72
CA ILE A 51 -2.87 9.28 11.87
C ILE A 51 -2.38 7.84 12.02
N SER A 52 -3.29 6.86 11.96
CA SER A 52 -2.96 5.45 12.10
C SER A 52 -2.04 4.95 10.98
N LEU A 53 -2.32 5.35 9.74
CA LEU A 53 -1.60 4.86 8.56
C LEU A 53 -0.26 5.57 8.34
N PHE A 54 -0.21 6.89 8.49
CA PHE A 54 0.88 7.69 7.97
C PHE A 54 1.67 8.44 9.04
N PHE A 55 1.08 8.74 10.21
CA PHE A 55 1.71 9.66 11.16
C PHE A 55 2.00 9.03 12.53
N GLY A 56 2.23 7.72 12.57
CA GLY A 56 2.73 7.00 13.74
C GLY A 56 1.69 6.70 14.83
N GLY A 57 0.41 6.57 14.46
CA GLY A 57 -0.72 6.45 15.39
C GLY A 57 -1.09 5.05 15.89
N GLY A 58 -0.63 3.97 15.24
CA GLY A 58 -0.92 2.61 15.74
C GLY A 58 -0.73 1.46 14.76
N SER A 59 -0.94 1.68 13.45
CA SER A 59 -0.67 0.63 12.46
C SER A 59 0.83 0.34 12.34
N VAL A 60 1.18 -0.92 12.11
CA VAL A 60 2.58 -1.38 12.15
C VAL A 60 3.05 -1.94 10.82
N GLU A 61 4.25 -1.54 10.41
CA GLU A 61 4.89 -2.02 9.18
C GLU A 61 5.20 -3.53 9.25
N VAL A 62 4.92 -4.21 8.14
CA VAL A 62 5.14 -5.64 7.94
C VAL A 62 6.14 -5.83 6.81
N TRP A 63 7.42 -5.95 7.17
CA TRP A 63 8.53 -6.01 6.22
C TRP A 63 8.54 -7.23 5.29
N THR A 64 7.95 -8.35 5.69
CA THR A 64 7.96 -9.59 4.90
C THR A 64 6.57 -10.26 4.89
N PRO A 65 5.55 -9.57 4.36
CA PRO A 65 4.18 -10.04 4.48
C PRO A 65 3.98 -11.28 3.63
N THR A 66 3.26 -12.26 4.18
CA THR A 66 2.61 -13.30 3.37
C THR A 66 1.26 -12.75 2.98
N ALA A 67 1.18 -12.14 1.80
CA ALA A 67 -0.02 -11.48 1.31
C ALA A 67 -0.78 -12.41 0.36
N THR A 68 -1.51 -13.38 0.92
CA THR A 68 -2.33 -14.29 0.09
C THR A 68 -3.36 -13.48 -0.71
N PRO A 69 -3.47 -13.68 -2.04
CA PRO A 69 -4.47 -13.03 -2.88
C PRO A 69 -5.89 -13.26 -2.36
N ALA A 70 -6.63 -12.17 -2.20
CA ALA A 70 -7.95 -12.12 -1.58
C ALA A 70 -8.76 -10.95 -2.16
N PRO A 71 -10.07 -10.84 -1.87
CA PRO A 71 -10.83 -9.64 -2.16
C PRO A 71 -10.23 -8.41 -1.46
N PHE A 72 -10.35 -7.24 -2.09
CA PHE A 72 -9.72 -6.02 -1.62
C PHE A 72 -10.56 -4.77 -1.92
N TYR A 73 -10.22 -3.68 -1.26
CA TYR A 73 -10.73 -2.34 -1.54
C TYR A 73 -9.59 -1.43 -1.97
N SER A 74 -9.88 -0.42 -2.78
CA SER A 74 -8.95 0.67 -3.07
C SER A 74 -9.27 1.85 -2.15
N LEU A 75 -8.33 2.28 -1.34
CA LEU A 75 -8.40 3.51 -0.56
C LEU A 75 -7.77 4.64 -1.38
N ARG A 76 -8.50 5.73 -1.60
CA ARG A 76 -8.10 6.84 -2.48
C ARG A 76 -8.11 8.16 -1.70
N TRP A 77 -7.14 9.02 -1.96
CA TRP A 77 -7.09 10.36 -1.37
C TRP A 77 -6.23 11.33 -2.20
N SER A 78 -6.30 12.62 -1.89
CA SER A 78 -5.52 13.66 -2.55
C SER A 78 -5.23 14.79 -1.54
N TYR A 79 -3.96 15.06 -1.24
CA TYR A 79 -3.58 16.24 -0.42
C TYR A 79 -3.42 17.50 -1.28
N GLN A 80 -3.04 17.31 -2.54
CA GLN A 80 -2.90 18.38 -3.52
C GLN A 80 -3.83 18.08 -4.70
N GLN A 81 -4.42 19.11 -5.31
CA GLN A 81 -5.27 18.93 -6.48
C GLN A 81 -4.47 18.28 -7.62
N GLY A 82 -5.03 17.23 -8.23
CA GLY A 82 -4.42 16.51 -9.33
C GLY A 82 -3.44 15.39 -8.93
N GLN A 83 -3.19 15.18 -7.64
CA GLN A 83 -2.31 14.13 -7.15
C GLN A 83 -3.10 13.05 -6.39
N LEU A 84 -3.76 12.18 -7.16
CA LEU A 84 -4.49 11.04 -6.60
C LEU A 84 -3.51 9.98 -6.07
N HIS A 85 -3.67 9.64 -4.81
CA HIS A 85 -2.97 8.55 -4.14
C HIS A 85 -3.89 7.36 -3.96
N ILE A 86 -3.31 6.15 -4.05
CA ILE A 86 -4.05 4.90 -3.92
C ILE A 86 -3.29 3.97 -2.97
N ALA A 87 -4.02 3.39 -2.02
CA ALA A 87 -3.63 2.25 -1.23
C ALA A 87 -4.66 1.13 -1.42
N TYR A 88 -4.31 -0.08 -1.01
CA TYR A 88 -5.19 -1.24 -1.09
C TYR A 88 -5.42 -1.83 0.29
N PHE A 89 -6.67 -1.85 0.74
CA PHE A 89 -7.08 -2.52 1.96
C PHE A 89 -7.48 -3.96 1.65
N VAL A 90 -6.87 -4.93 2.34
CA VAL A 90 -7.19 -6.36 2.21
C VAL A 90 -7.77 -6.85 3.55
N PRO A 91 -9.11 -6.99 3.67
CA PRO A 91 -9.78 -7.28 4.94
C PRO A 91 -9.33 -8.58 5.62
N ASP A 92 -9.22 -9.66 4.83
CA ASP A 92 -8.82 -10.98 5.32
C ASP A 92 -7.41 -11.01 5.91
N LEU A 93 -6.57 -10.06 5.49
CA LEU A 93 -5.21 -9.93 5.96
C LEU A 93 -5.07 -8.90 7.09
N ASN A 94 -6.12 -8.11 7.36
CA ASN A 94 -6.04 -6.91 8.21
C ASN A 94 -4.87 -6.00 7.83
N MET A 95 -4.66 -5.79 6.53
CA MET A 95 -3.52 -5.02 6.03
C MET A 95 -3.90 -3.99 4.97
N VAL A 96 -3.16 -2.90 4.95
CA VAL A 96 -3.17 -1.90 3.87
C VAL A 96 -1.81 -1.91 3.18
N ARG A 97 -1.82 -1.99 1.84
CA ARG A 97 -0.62 -1.79 1.01
C ARG A 97 -0.66 -0.42 0.36
N PHE A 98 0.45 0.31 0.42
CA PHE A 98 0.64 1.51 -0.39
C PHE A 98 2.09 1.58 -0.89
N VAL A 99 2.35 2.52 -1.80
CA VAL A 99 3.70 2.79 -2.33
C VAL A 99 4.05 4.22 -1.98
N GLY A 100 5.22 4.50 -1.44
CA GLY A 100 5.57 5.86 -1.05
C GLY A 100 6.65 5.91 0.00
N GLU A 101 6.58 6.96 0.82
CA GLU A 101 7.48 7.16 1.94
C GLU A 101 6.79 6.74 3.25
N SER A 102 7.46 5.90 4.04
CA SER A 102 6.97 5.52 5.37
C SER A 102 6.88 6.76 6.26
N GLY A 103 5.82 6.86 7.07
CA GLY A 103 5.66 8.03 7.94
C GLY A 103 5.17 9.29 7.21
N SER A 104 4.78 9.15 5.94
CA SER A 104 4.23 10.23 5.13
C SER A 104 2.98 9.77 4.39
N ALA A 105 2.05 10.70 4.19
CA ALA A 105 0.87 10.46 3.38
C ALA A 105 1.11 10.70 1.87
N THR A 106 2.35 11.04 1.49
CA THR A 106 2.80 11.15 0.10
C THR A 106 3.08 9.76 -0.48
N VAL A 107 2.31 9.39 -1.50
CA VAL A 107 2.58 8.21 -2.33
C VAL A 107 3.42 8.64 -3.52
N ASP A 108 4.66 8.16 -3.57
CA ASP A 108 5.50 8.14 -4.78
C ASP A 108 5.31 6.77 -5.45
N PRO A 109 4.79 6.68 -6.69
CA PRO A 109 4.67 5.41 -7.40
C PRO A 109 6.03 4.75 -7.73
N ARG A 110 7.14 5.46 -7.53
CA ARG A 110 8.52 4.92 -7.58
C ARG A 110 9.11 4.66 -6.19
N GLY A 111 8.35 4.94 -5.14
CA GLY A 111 8.73 4.81 -3.73
C GLY A 111 8.79 3.36 -3.27
N ALA A 112 9.04 3.18 -1.97
CA ALA A 112 9.07 1.87 -1.36
C ALA A 112 7.64 1.31 -1.23
N ILE A 113 7.52 -0.02 -1.28
CA ILE A 113 6.25 -0.71 -1.03
C ILE A 113 6.13 -0.91 0.48
N HIS A 114 5.00 -0.48 1.03
CA HIS A 114 4.65 -0.60 2.43
C HIS A 114 3.47 -1.52 2.61
N TRP A 115 3.55 -2.37 3.63
CA TRP A 115 2.43 -3.19 4.09
C TRP A 115 2.22 -2.91 5.56
N LEU A 116 1.13 -2.24 5.89
CA LEU A 116 0.77 -1.94 7.27
C LEU A 116 -0.27 -2.93 7.76
N ARG A 117 -0.04 -3.51 8.95
CA ARG A 117 -1.10 -4.18 9.70
C ARG A 117 -1.87 -3.13 10.48
N LEU A 118 -3.17 -3.10 10.25
CA LEU A 118 -4.04 -2.13 10.87
C LEU A 118 -4.16 -2.38 12.38
N ASP A 119 -4.16 -1.29 13.15
CA ASP A 119 -4.66 -1.32 14.52
C ASP A 119 -6.19 -1.52 14.55
N ALA A 120 -6.74 -1.74 15.75
CA ALA A 120 -8.16 -2.02 15.93
C ALA A 120 -9.07 -0.85 15.51
N GLN A 121 -8.61 0.40 15.68
CA GLN A 121 -9.42 1.58 15.40
C GLN A 121 -9.52 1.83 13.89
N ALA A 122 -8.40 1.83 13.18
CA ALA A 122 -8.37 1.94 11.73
C ALA A 122 -9.12 0.79 11.06
N ARG A 123 -9.00 -0.43 11.60
CA ARG A 123 -9.77 -1.58 11.13
C ARG A 123 -11.28 -1.37 11.30
N ALA A 124 -11.73 -0.94 12.48
CA ALA A 124 -13.15 -0.71 12.74
C ALA A 124 -13.75 0.39 11.83
N ILE A 125 -13.00 1.45 11.54
CA ILE A 125 -13.41 2.49 10.57
C ILE A 125 -13.60 1.87 9.19
N LEU A 126 -12.60 1.17 8.66
CA LEU A 126 -12.66 0.59 7.32
C LEU A 126 -13.75 -0.47 7.18
N ASP A 127 -13.97 -1.32 8.19
CA ASP A 127 -15.06 -2.32 8.16
C ASP A 127 -16.45 -1.66 8.13
N ARG A 128 -16.66 -0.60 8.93
CA ARG A 128 -17.93 0.14 8.93
C ARG A 128 -18.18 0.80 7.58
N ILE A 129 -17.19 1.48 7.02
CA ILE A 129 -17.32 2.13 5.70
C ILE A 129 -17.47 1.10 4.57
N ALA A 130 -16.88 -0.09 4.71
CA ALA A 130 -17.01 -1.17 3.74
C ALA A 130 -18.39 -1.86 3.76
N THR A 131 -19.20 -1.71 4.81
CA THR A 131 -20.50 -2.41 4.94
C THR A 131 -21.43 -2.28 3.73
N PRO A 132 -21.64 -1.08 3.11
CA PRO A 132 -22.45 -0.95 1.90
C PRO A 132 -21.71 -1.26 0.59
N ILE A 133 -20.42 -1.60 0.64
CA ILE A 133 -19.56 -1.78 -0.54
C ILE A 133 -19.18 -3.25 -0.68
N GLN A 134 -19.26 -3.79 -1.89
CA GLN A 134 -18.72 -5.10 -2.20
C GLN A 134 -17.22 -4.97 -2.48
N PRO A 135 -16.35 -5.81 -1.89
CA PRO A 135 -14.94 -5.78 -2.22
C PRO A 135 -14.75 -6.09 -3.70
N THR A 136 -13.69 -5.53 -4.28
CA THR A 136 -13.20 -5.99 -5.58
C THR A 136 -12.75 -7.44 -5.41
N PRO A 137 -13.19 -8.37 -6.27
CA PRO A 137 -12.84 -9.78 -6.13
C PRO A 137 -11.32 -10.00 -6.24
N THR A 138 -10.86 -11.15 -5.74
CA THR A 138 -9.47 -11.60 -5.94
C THR A 138 -9.10 -11.46 -7.42
N PRO A 139 -7.96 -10.83 -7.76
CA PRO A 139 -7.58 -10.65 -9.15
C PRO A 139 -7.46 -11.99 -9.88
N SER A 140 -7.73 -11.99 -11.18
CA SER A 140 -7.48 -13.13 -12.06
C SER A 140 -6.61 -12.65 -13.22
N PRO A 141 -5.29 -12.91 -13.19
CA PRO A 141 -4.38 -12.49 -14.25
C PRO A 141 -4.81 -12.98 -15.62
N SER A 142 -4.94 -12.04 -16.56
CA SER A 142 -5.19 -12.34 -17.97
C SER A 142 -3.89 -12.70 -18.70
N THR A 143 -2.76 -12.13 -18.27
CA THR A 143 -1.43 -12.44 -18.81
C THR A 143 -0.38 -12.50 -17.71
N VAL A 144 0.51 -13.48 -17.80
CA VAL A 144 1.74 -13.53 -17.00
C VAL A 144 2.92 -13.87 -17.89
N MET A 145 4.01 -13.14 -17.73
CA MET A 145 5.27 -13.38 -18.43
C MET A 145 6.40 -13.66 -17.45
N VAL A 146 7.19 -14.70 -17.70
CA VAL A 146 8.43 -15.00 -16.95
C VAL A 146 9.63 -14.85 -17.88
N GLY A 147 10.49 -13.88 -17.58
CA GLY A 147 11.64 -13.56 -18.43
C GLY A 147 11.23 -13.19 -19.86
N GLY A 148 10.11 -12.48 -20.02
CA GLY A 148 9.59 -12.02 -21.31
C GLY A 148 8.81 -13.07 -22.12
N LYS A 149 8.57 -14.27 -21.59
CA LYS A 149 7.80 -15.33 -22.25
C LYS A 149 6.51 -15.62 -21.50
N ALA A 150 5.40 -15.77 -22.23
CA ALA A 150 4.10 -16.09 -21.65
C ALA A 150 4.09 -17.44 -20.93
N VAL A 151 3.23 -17.55 -19.92
CA VAL A 151 2.98 -18.79 -19.17
C VAL A 151 1.73 -19.50 -19.68
N GLN A 152 1.62 -20.81 -19.42
CA GLN A 152 0.47 -21.63 -19.83
C GLN A 152 -0.81 -21.34 -19.03
N ASP A 153 -0.69 -21.01 -17.74
CA ASP A 153 -1.82 -20.78 -16.83
C ASP A 153 -1.54 -19.53 -15.98
N PRO A 154 -1.86 -18.32 -16.51
CA PRO A 154 -1.63 -17.05 -15.82
C PRO A 154 -2.23 -16.97 -14.41
N ALA A 155 -3.45 -17.50 -14.23
CA ALA A 155 -4.16 -17.44 -12.96
C ALA A 155 -3.41 -18.17 -11.83
N SER A 156 -2.76 -19.30 -12.13
CA SER A 156 -1.98 -20.05 -11.12
C SER A 156 -0.80 -19.29 -10.52
N TYR A 157 -0.30 -18.24 -11.19
CA TYR A 157 0.89 -17.50 -10.75
C TYR A 157 0.64 -16.57 -9.56
N LEU A 158 -0.63 -16.26 -9.26
CA LEU A 158 -0.97 -15.53 -8.03
C LEU A 158 -0.54 -16.27 -6.76
N ARG A 159 -0.40 -17.60 -6.81
CA ARG A 159 0.15 -18.41 -5.71
C ARG A 159 1.52 -17.93 -5.22
N LEU A 160 2.31 -17.24 -6.06
CA LEU A 160 3.64 -16.73 -5.68
C LEU A 160 3.60 -15.70 -4.53
N TRP A 161 2.45 -15.07 -4.30
CA TRP A 161 2.23 -14.12 -3.21
C TRP A 161 2.03 -14.77 -1.84
N SER A 162 1.73 -16.07 -1.78
CA SER A 162 1.46 -16.80 -0.53
C SER A 162 2.51 -17.84 -0.15
N VAL A 163 3.57 -18.00 -0.95
CA VAL A 163 4.59 -19.04 -0.74
C VAL A 163 5.93 -18.49 -0.30
N GLY A 164 6.71 -19.37 0.32
CA GLY A 164 8.12 -19.16 0.64
C GLY A 164 8.36 -18.64 2.05
N LYS A 165 9.63 -18.68 2.46
CA LYS A 165 10.10 -18.13 3.74
C LYS A 165 11.23 -17.14 3.49
N PRO A 166 11.24 -15.97 4.14
CA PRO A 166 12.31 -14.99 4.01
C PRO A 166 13.69 -15.61 4.24
N THR A 167 14.68 -15.17 3.47
CA THR A 167 16.06 -15.61 3.63
C THR A 167 17.03 -14.52 3.20
N TYR A 168 18.16 -14.44 3.89
CA TYR A 168 19.27 -13.56 3.53
C TYR A 168 20.22 -14.16 2.49
N ARG A 169 19.96 -15.40 2.04
CA ARG A 169 20.79 -16.07 1.04
C ARG A 169 20.44 -15.57 -0.37
N TRP A 170 21.37 -14.85 -0.97
CA TRP A 170 21.25 -14.39 -2.35
C TRP A 170 21.61 -15.51 -3.35
N PRO A 171 20.78 -15.76 -4.37
CA PRO A 171 21.10 -16.72 -5.43
C PRO A 171 22.19 -16.18 -6.36
N ARG A 172 23.05 -17.07 -6.84
CA ARG A 172 24.00 -16.74 -7.91
C ARG A 172 23.28 -16.73 -9.27
N GLY A 173 23.65 -15.79 -10.14
CA GLY A 173 23.22 -15.78 -11.54
C GLY A 173 21.93 -15.01 -11.84
N GLY A 174 21.52 -14.08 -10.98
CA GLY A 174 20.45 -13.12 -11.25
C GLY A 174 19.04 -13.71 -11.32
N PHE A 175 18.10 -12.86 -11.76
CA PHE A 175 16.67 -13.15 -11.73
C PHE A 175 16.01 -13.01 -13.11
N LEU A 176 14.86 -13.67 -13.28
CA LEU A 176 13.91 -13.48 -14.37
C LEU A 176 12.71 -12.71 -13.82
N LYS A 177 12.41 -11.55 -14.40
CA LYS A 177 11.23 -10.77 -14.03
C LYS A 177 9.96 -11.56 -14.32
N ILE A 178 9.01 -11.51 -13.40
CA ILE A 178 7.65 -12.03 -13.57
C ILE A 178 6.74 -10.81 -13.68
N LYS A 179 6.19 -10.55 -14.87
CA LYS A 179 5.21 -9.47 -15.09
C LYS A 179 3.82 -10.08 -15.08
N VAL A 180 2.95 -9.58 -14.21
CA VAL A 180 1.56 -9.99 -14.08
C VAL A 180 0.69 -8.84 -14.57
N THR A 181 -0.27 -9.13 -15.45
CA THR A 181 -1.24 -8.16 -15.96
C THR A 181 -2.64 -8.63 -15.61
N CYS A 182 -3.46 -7.71 -15.09
CA CYS A 182 -4.88 -7.88 -14.82
C CYS A 182 -5.64 -6.69 -15.41
N ASP A 183 -6.95 -6.87 -15.63
CA ASP A 183 -7.82 -5.80 -16.11
C ASP A 183 -8.06 -4.73 -15.04
N VAL A 184 -7.96 -5.13 -13.76
CA VAL A 184 -8.08 -4.25 -12.60
C VAL A 184 -6.78 -4.29 -11.81
N ALA A 185 -6.22 -3.11 -11.52
CA ALA A 185 -5.05 -2.98 -10.65
C ALA A 185 -5.37 -3.46 -9.22
N SER A 186 -4.42 -4.13 -8.59
CA SER A 186 -4.61 -4.77 -7.28
C SER A 186 -3.31 -4.72 -6.46
N PRO A 187 -3.34 -4.99 -5.14
CA PRO A 187 -2.12 -5.02 -4.35
C PRO A 187 -1.05 -6.01 -4.83
N TRP A 188 -1.43 -6.99 -5.66
CA TRP A 188 -0.56 -8.05 -6.16
C TRP A 188 -0.14 -7.86 -7.62
N THR A 189 -0.77 -6.93 -8.34
CA THR A 189 -0.67 -6.85 -9.82
C THR A 189 -0.63 -5.44 -10.37
N ASP A 190 -0.56 -4.42 -9.51
CA ASP A 190 -0.28 -3.06 -9.96
C ASP A 190 1.15 -2.92 -10.52
N GLU A 191 1.48 -1.74 -11.04
CA GLU A 191 2.77 -1.51 -11.70
C GLU A 191 3.96 -1.55 -10.73
N SER A 192 3.71 -1.38 -9.43
CA SER A 192 4.73 -1.39 -8.38
C SER A 192 5.01 -2.80 -7.86
N ALA A 193 4.06 -3.72 -7.97
CA ALA A 193 4.18 -5.10 -7.51
C ALA A 193 5.37 -5.80 -8.20
N HIS A 194 6.32 -6.28 -7.39
CA HIS A 194 7.56 -6.84 -7.92
C HIS A 194 7.67 -8.33 -7.62
N LEU A 195 7.63 -9.15 -8.67
CA LEU A 195 7.98 -10.57 -8.60
C LEU A 195 9.12 -10.91 -9.57
N SER A 196 10.09 -11.69 -9.10
CA SER A 196 11.14 -12.25 -9.94
C SER A 196 11.59 -13.63 -9.44
N ILE A 197 11.83 -14.59 -10.33
CA ILE A 197 12.36 -15.92 -9.98
C ILE A 197 13.86 -15.98 -10.25
N ALA A 198 14.65 -16.56 -9.35
CA ALA A 198 16.07 -16.76 -9.60
C ALA A 198 16.30 -17.68 -10.81
N ARG A 199 17.30 -17.36 -11.64
CA ARG A 199 17.65 -18.20 -12.81
C ARG A 199 18.07 -19.61 -12.39
N ARG A 200 18.65 -19.75 -11.20
CA ARG A 200 19.07 -21.02 -10.59
C ARG A 200 18.65 -21.08 -9.12
N GLY A 201 18.45 -22.28 -8.60
CA GLY A 201 18.02 -22.50 -7.22
C GLY A 201 16.51 -22.30 -7.01
N ALA A 202 16.09 -22.22 -5.75
CA ALA A 202 14.68 -22.16 -5.36
C ALA A 202 14.38 -20.85 -4.60
N PHE A 203 14.61 -19.73 -5.28
CA PHE A 203 14.50 -18.39 -4.72
C PHE A 203 13.55 -17.52 -5.54
N LEU A 204 12.65 -16.85 -4.85
CA LEU A 204 11.71 -15.86 -5.37
C LEU A 204 12.06 -14.51 -4.73
N LEU A 205 12.15 -13.45 -5.53
CA LEU A 205 12.18 -12.06 -5.06
C LEU A 205 10.75 -11.53 -5.15
N ARG A 206 10.22 -11.05 -4.01
CA ARG A 206 8.88 -10.46 -3.87
C ARG A 206 9.00 -9.16 -3.10
N ASP A 207 8.60 -8.03 -3.68
CA ASP A 207 8.64 -6.70 -3.05
C ASP A 207 9.95 -6.47 -2.26
N SER A 208 11.08 -6.67 -2.93
CA SER A 208 12.44 -6.55 -2.38
C SER A 208 12.88 -7.61 -1.34
N THR A 209 12.01 -8.55 -0.99
CA THR A 209 12.33 -9.68 -0.10
C THR A 209 12.70 -10.94 -0.88
N ILE A 210 13.81 -11.57 -0.53
CA ILE A 210 14.15 -12.91 -1.04
C ILE A 210 13.49 -13.98 -0.19
N LEU A 211 12.80 -14.88 -0.86
CA LEU A 211 12.08 -16.00 -0.30
C LEU A 211 12.67 -17.30 -0.82
N ARG A 212 12.92 -18.25 0.08
CA ARG A 212 13.16 -19.64 -0.30
C ARG A 212 11.81 -20.33 -0.54
N ILE A 213 11.61 -20.87 -1.73
CA ILE A 213 10.40 -21.58 -2.15
C ILE A 213 10.69 -23.08 -2.40
N PRO A 214 9.67 -23.94 -2.55
CA PRO A 214 9.90 -25.33 -2.97
C PRO A 214 10.62 -25.42 -4.32
N ALA A 215 11.58 -26.34 -4.44
CA ALA A 215 12.39 -26.49 -5.66
C ALA A 215 11.55 -26.83 -6.89
N LYS A 216 10.53 -27.68 -6.73
CA LYS A 216 9.56 -28.03 -7.78
C LYS A 216 8.82 -26.79 -8.28
N LEU A 217 8.36 -25.93 -7.37
CA LEU A 217 7.69 -24.68 -7.73
C LEU A 217 8.61 -23.76 -8.54
N ALA A 218 9.86 -23.59 -8.10
CA ALA A 218 10.84 -22.78 -8.85
C ALA A 218 11.10 -23.32 -10.26
N GLN A 219 11.13 -24.65 -10.42
CA GLN A 219 11.24 -25.29 -11.74
C GLN A 219 10.00 -25.03 -12.60
N GLN A 220 8.79 -25.18 -12.05
CA GLN A 220 7.52 -24.92 -12.76
C GLN A 220 7.44 -23.46 -13.25
N VAL A 221 7.80 -22.50 -12.39
CA VAL A 221 7.85 -21.07 -12.75
C VAL A 221 8.83 -20.82 -13.92
N ARG A 222 10.05 -21.38 -13.84
CA ARG A 222 11.03 -21.23 -14.94
C ARG A 222 10.62 -21.93 -16.23
N ALA A 223 9.89 -23.04 -16.10
CA ALA A 223 9.32 -23.79 -17.22
C ALA A 223 8.07 -23.11 -17.79
N ARG A 224 7.50 -22.10 -17.12
CA ARG A 224 6.31 -21.34 -17.54
C ARG A 224 5.04 -22.19 -17.63
N VAL A 225 4.96 -23.22 -16.78
CA VAL A 225 3.81 -24.13 -16.69
C VAL A 225 2.89 -23.75 -15.52
N SER A 226 1.75 -24.44 -15.38
CA SER A 226 0.82 -24.23 -14.25
C SER A 226 1.48 -24.50 -12.90
N LEU A 227 1.12 -23.69 -11.89
CA LEU A 227 1.61 -23.78 -10.51
C LEU A 227 0.62 -24.46 -9.56
N ARG A 228 -0.39 -25.14 -10.08
CA ARG A 228 -1.33 -25.94 -9.28
C ARG A 228 -0.64 -27.22 -8.78
#